data_AF-K9QAU5-F1
#
_entry.id   AF-K9QAU5-F1
#
_cell.length_a   1.000
_cell.length_b   1.000
_cell.length_c   1.000
_cell.angle_alpha   90.00
_cell.angle_beta   90.00
_cell.angle_gamma   90.00
#
_symmetry.space_group_name_H-M   'P 1'
#
loop_
_entity.id
_entity.type
_entity.pdbx_description
1 polymer ?
#
loop_
_entity_poly.entity_id
_entity_poly.type
_entity_poly.pdbx_seq_one_letter_code
_entity_poly.pdbx_strand_id
1 'polypeptide(L)'
;MSVIKRPIKPATYISFLYIYETTWGKTGDICLIRESVANASTTKFIGHKIRLVVPKRLERDRVANFPVVKVAGNVGDGHPKDHPYEWEAYEGVDLEIAIAALRPWGFKLIENTD
;
A
#
# COMPACT_ATOMS: atom_id res chain seq x y z
N MET A 1 9.70 -6.90 31.33
CA MET A 1 8.35 -6.47 30.93
C MET A 1 7.94 -7.22 29.68
N SER A 2 7.03 -8.19 29.81
CA SER A 2 6.46 -8.91 28.67
C SER A 2 5.47 -8.00 27.95
N VAL A 3 5.84 -7.54 26.75
CA VAL A 3 4.94 -6.78 25.87
C VAL A 3 3.79 -7.71 25.51
N ILE A 4 2.61 -7.47 26.08
CA ILE A 4 1.38 -8.15 25.68
C ILE A 4 1.12 -7.76 24.23
N LYS A 5 1.54 -8.60 23.28
CA LYS A 5 1.16 -8.51 21.86
C LYS A 5 -0.34 -8.78 21.80
N ARG A 6 -1.17 -7.75 22.03
CA ARG A 6 -2.60 -7.86 21.74
C ARG A 6 -2.72 -8.21 20.25
N PRO A 7 -3.34 -9.33 19.88
CA PRO A 7 -3.54 -9.67 18.48
C PRO A 7 -4.37 -8.56 17.85
N ILE A 8 -3.77 -7.86 16.89
CA ILE A 8 -4.48 -6.84 16.12
C ILE A 8 -5.51 -7.60 15.28
N LYS A 9 -6.80 -7.31 15.51
CA LYS A 9 -7.87 -7.96 14.72
C LYS A 9 -7.76 -7.53 13.25
N PRO A 10 -7.92 -8.46 12.30
CA PRO A 10 -7.97 -8.11 10.89
C PRO A 10 -9.09 -7.09 10.62
N ALA A 11 -8.80 -6.06 9.84
CA ALA A 11 -9.75 -5.03 9.41
C ALA A 11 -9.86 -5.01 7.89
N THR A 12 -10.96 -4.47 7.37
CA THR A 12 -11.16 -4.32 5.92
C THR A 12 -10.51 -3.03 5.42
N TYR A 13 -9.71 -3.16 4.38
CA TYR A 13 -9.05 -2.07 3.67
C TYR A 13 -9.42 -2.12 2.19
N ILE A 14 -9.36 -0.98 1.53
CA ILE A 14 -9.34 -0.88 0.09
C ILE A 14 -7.87 -0.74 -0.32
N SER A 15 -7.36 -1.73 -1.06
CA SER A 15 -6.09 -1.63 -1.79
C SER A 15 -6.34 -0.88 -3.09
N PHE A 16 -5.67 0.26 -3.27
CA PHE A 16 -5.81 1.09 -4.46
C PHE A 16 -4.46 1.56 -4.99
N LEU A 17 -4.37 1.68 -6.31
CA LEU A 17 -3.23 2.23 -7.01
C LEU A 17 -3.32 3.76 -7.02
N TYR A 18 -2.33 4.42 -6.42
CA TYR A 18 -2.18 5.87 -6.44
C TYR A 18 -1.07 6.26 -7.41
N ILE A 19 -1.44 6.91 -8.52
CA ILE A 19 -0.50 7.38 -9.54
C ILE A 19 -0.31 8.89 -9.39
N TYR A 20 0.93 9.35 -9.39
CA TYR A 20 1.28 10.77 -9.27
C TYR A 20 2.45 11.15 -10.18
N GLU A 21 2.61 12.45 -10.41
CA GLU A 21 3.70 13.02 -11.22
C GLU A 21 4.92 13.30 -10.33
N THR A 22 6.12 13.08 -10.89
CA THR A 22 7.42 13.36 -10.28
C THR A 22 8.31 14.09 -11.30
N THR A 23 9.46 14.57 -10.87
CA THR A 23 10.46 15.20 -11.75
C THR A 23 11.01 14.25 -12.82
N TRP A 24 10.88 12.94 -12.63
CA TRP A 24 11.38 11.90 -13.55
C TRP A 24 10.26 11.21 -14.36
N GLY A 25 9.01 11.68 -14.22
CA GLY A 25 7.83 11.14 -14.90
C GLY A 25 6.71 10.77 -13.93
N LYS A 26 5.78 9.92 -14.38
CA LYS A 26 4.74 9.37 -13.49
C LYS A 26 5.38 8.35 -12.55
N THR A 27 4.82 8.11 -11.38
CA THR A 27 5.12 6.94 -10.54
C THR A 27 3.84 6.44 -9.87
N GLY A 28 3.91 5.32 -9.15
CA GLY A 28 2.77 4.73 -8.50
C GLY A 28 3.09 4.09 -7.15
N ASP A 29 2.15 4.25 -6.20
CA ASP A 29 2.15 3.60 -4.90
C ASP A 29 0.91 2.71 -4.77
N ILE A 30 1.06 1.52 -4.19
CA ILE A 30 -0.07 0.73 -3.71
C ILE A 30 -0.35 1.14 -2.27
N CYS A 31 -1.57 1.60 -2.07
CA CYS A 31 -2.04 2.20 -0.83
C CYS A 31 -3.19 1.39 -0.23
N LEU A 32 -3.24 1.33 1.09
CA LEU A 32 -4.38 0.83 1.86
C LEU A 32 -5.10 2.00 2.54
N ILE A 33 -6.41 2.10 2.32
CA ILE A 33 -7.29 2.96 3.10
C ILE A 33 -8.32 2.09 3.83
N ARG A 34 -8.61 2.41 5.09
CA ARG A 34 -9.66 1.67 5.83
C ARG A 34 -10.99 1.85 5.11
N GLU A 35 -11.73 0.76 4.92
CA GLU A 35 -13.03 0.80 4.26
C GLU A 35 -13.98 1.79 4.93
N SER A 36 -13.98 1.87 6.27
CA SER A 36 -14.82 2.83 7.00
C SER A 36 -14.45 4.29 6.71
N VAL A 37 -13.18 4.58 6.45
CA VAL A 37 -12.71 5.93 6.07
C VAL A 37 -13.10 6.23 4.62
N ALA A 38 -12.92 5.27 3.72
CA ALA A 38 -13.30 5.42 2.32
C ALA A 38 -14.83 5.54 2.13
N ASN A 39 -15.63 4.86 2.94
CA ASN A 39 -17.10 4.95 2.86
C ASN A 39 -17.64 6.28 3.38
N ALA A 40 -16.94 6.93 4.31
CA ALA A 40 -17.29 8.26 4.82
C ALA A 40 -16.77 9.40 3.94
N SER A 41 -15.98 9.07 2.91
CA SER A 41 -15.37 10.03 1.99
C SER A 41 -16.32 10.45 0.88
N THR A 42 -16.22 11.70 0.44
CA THR A 42 -16.85 12.19 -0.81
C THR A 42 -16.07 11.77 -2.06
N THR A 43 -14.77 11.49 -1.90
CA THR A 43 -13.90 10.98 -2.97
C THR A 43 -14.16 9.49 -3.20
N LYS A 44 -14.29 9.11 -4.47
CA LYS A 44 -14.43 7.71 -4.89
C LYS A 44 -13.05 7.04 -4.97
N PHE A 45 -12.82 6.03 -4.14
CA PHE A 45 -11.65 5.17 -4.23
C PHE A 45 -11.96 3.97 -5.14
N ILE A 46 -11.12 3.73 -6.15
CA ILE A 46 -11.21 2.57 -7.03
C ILE A 46 -10.13 1.58 -6.61
N GLY A 47 -10.54 0.39 -6.18
CA GLY A 47 -9.61 -0.62 -5.72
C GLY A 47 -10.28 -1.88 -5.21
N HIS A 48 -9.48 -2.77 -4.63
CA HIS A 48 -9.90 -4.09 -4.17
C HIS A 48 -10.06 -4.11 -2.65
N LYS A 49 -11.21 -4.59 -2.16
CA LYS A 49 -11.41 -4.81 -0.74
C LYS A 49 -10.62 -6.03 -0.28
N ILE A 50 -9.82 -5.86 0.77
CA ILE A 50 -9.03 -6.93 1.38
C ILE A 50 -9.13 -6.87 2.90
N ARG A 51 -8.99 -8.02 3.56
CA ARG A 51 -9.02 -8.13 5.01
C ARG A 51 -7.62 -8.39 5.54
N LEU A 52 -7.03 -7.42 6.22
CA LEU A 52 -5.63 -7.47 6.67
C LEU A 52 -5.45 -7.06 8.13
N VAL A 53 -4.41 -7.62 8.73
CA VAL A 53 -3.87 -7.17 10.01
C VAL A 53 -2.73 -6.19 9.71
N VAL A 54 -3.00 -4.89 9.83
CA VAL A 54 -1.97 -3.85 9.63
C VAL A 54 -1.44 -3.38 10.99
N PRO A 55 -0.12 -3.44 11.23
CA PRO A 55 0.51 -2.89 12.43
C PRO A 55 0.12 -1.42 12.66
N LYS A 56 -0.11 -1.02 13.91
CA LYS A 56 -0.46 0.38 14.23
C LYS A 56 0.64 1.38 13.84
N ARG A 57 1.89 0.92 13.78
CA ARG A 57 3.10 1.69 13.52
C ARG A 57 3.51 1.71 12.05
N LEU A 58 2.75 1.09 11.14
CA LEU A 58 3.04 1.24 9.72
C LEU A 58 2.96 2.73 9.35
N GLU A 59 3.83 3.14 8.43
CA GLU A 59 3.87 4.50 7.94
C GLU A 59 2.49 4.91 7.38
N ARG A 60 2.06 6.11 7.78
CA ARG A 60 0.79 6.67 7.34
C ARG A 60 1.05 7.94 6.55
N ASP A 61 0.62 7.91 5.30
CA ASP A 61 0.63 9.07 4.42
C ASP A 61 -0.79 9.62 4.27
N ARG A 62 -0.95 10.66 3.45
CA ARG A 62 -2.24 11.22 3.07
C ARG A 62 -2.40 11.31 1.56
N VAL A 63 -3.49 10.74 1.05
CA VAL A 63 -3.94 10.92 -0.34
C VAL A 63 -5.28 11.61 -0.30
N ALA A 64 -5.40 12.75 -1.01
CA ALA A 64 -6.60 13.60 -0.99
C ALA A 64 -7.11 13.93 0.44
N ASN A 65 -6.18 14.23 1.35
CA ASN A 65 -6.40 14.45 2.80
C ASN A 65 -6.83 13.24 3.63
N PHE A 66 -6.99 12.05 3.04
CA PHE A 66 -7.34 10.84 3.77
C PHE A 66 -6.10 10.08 4.25
N PRO A 67 -6.10 9.55 5.49
CA PRO A 67 -5.01 8.74 5.98
C PRO A 67 -4.94 7.41 5.20
N VAL A 68 -3.79 7.15 4.60
CA VAL A 68 -3.50 5.92 3.86
C VAL A 68 -2.24 5.29 4.41
N VAL A 69 -2.07 4.01 4.09
CA VAL A 69 -0.86 3.27 4.39
C VAL A 69 -0.25 2.89 3.05
N LYS A 70 0.92 3.43 2.73
CA LYS A 70 1.68 3.03 1.55
C LYS A 70 2.36 1.70 1.86
N VAL A 71 2.19 0.71 0.98
CA VAL A 71 2.71 -0.64 1.23
C VAL A 71 3.72 -1.10 0.20
N ALA A 72 3.63 -0.59 -1.03
CA ALA A 72 4.63 -0.83 -2.05
C ALA A 72 4.71 0.34 -3.03
N GLY A 73 5.90 0.60 -3.57
CA GLY A 73 6.15 1.55 -4.66
C GLY A 73 6.60 0.81 -5.92
N ASN A 74 6.37 1.41 -7.09
CA ASN A 74 6.85 0.85 -8.34
C ASN A 74 8.39 0.92 -8.41
N VAL A 75 9.03 -0.12 -8.95
CA VAL A 75 10.49 -0.28 -8.95
C VAL A 75 11.16 0.60 -10.01
N GLY A 76 12.23 1.28 -9.58
CA GLY A 76 13.18 1.99 -10.44
C GLY A 76 13.20 3.50 -10.19
N ASP A 77 14.37 4.11 -10.32
CA ASP A 77 14.55 5.58 -10.43
C ASP A 77 13.97 6.14 -11.76
N GLY A 78 13.05 5.41 -12.40
CA GLY A 78 12.61 5.57 -13.79
C GLY A 78 11.10 5.38 -13.96
N HIS A 79 10.63 5.53 -15.20
CA HIS A 79 9.21 5.67 -15.52
C HIS A 79 8.48 4.31 -15.30
N PRO A 80 7.22 4.26 -14.84
CA PRO A 80 6.38 3.05 -14.67
C PRO A 80 6.14 2.21 -15.92
N LYS A 81 6.72 2.63 -17.06
CA LYS A 81 6.74 1.88 -18.30
C LYS A 81 7.90 0.88 -18.35
N ASP A 82 8.96 1.13 -17.59
CA ASP A 82 10.17 0.31 -17.60
C ASP A 82 9.95 -0.98 -16.83
N HIS A 83 9.26 -0.88 -15.68
CA HIS A 83 8.93 -2.02 -14.82
C HIS A 83 7.45 -2.00 -14.40
N PRO A 84 6.50 -2.18 -15.34
CA PRO A 84 5.06 -1.95 -15.10
C PRO A 84 4.42 -2.90 -14.07
N TYR A 85 5.08 -4.01 -13.76
CA TYR A 85 4.57 -5.04 -12.86
C TYR A 85 5.48 -5.29 -11.66
N GLU A 86 6.62 -4.61 -11.55
CA GLU A 86 7.57 -4.85 -10.45
C GLU A 86 7.42 -3.76 -9.39
N TRP A 87 7.29 -4.21 -8.15
CA TRP A 87 6.98 -3.37 -7.01
C TRP A 87 7.87 -3.75 -5.85
N GLU A 88 8.28 -2.77 -5.06
CA GLU A 88 9.09 -2.94 -3.86
C GLU A 88 8.27 -2.56 -2.64
N ALA A 89 8.35 -3.35 -1.56
CA ALA A 89 7.70 -3.02 -0.30
C ALA A 89 8.43 -1.85 0.37
N TYR A 90 7.69 -0.90 0.93
CA TYR A 90 8.32 0.16 1.72
C TYR A 90 8.99 -0.39 2.98
N GLU A 91 10.02 0.31 3.45
CA GLU A 91 10.73 -0.06 4.67
C GLU A 91 9.76 -0.21 5.86
N GLY A 92 9.89 -1.30 6.61
CA GLY A 92 9.03 -1.59 7.76
C GLY A 92 7.64 -2.13 7.40
N VAL A 93 7.32 -2.31 6.11
CA VAL A 93 6.13 -3.03 5.66
C VAL A 93 6.42 -4.53 5.65
N ASP A 94 5.58 -5.29 6.36
CA ASP A 94 5.64 -6.74 6.33
C ASP A 94 5.37 -7.26 4.90
N LEU A 95 6.23 -8.15 4.41
CA LEU A 95 6.13 -8.68 3.04
C LEU A 95 4.78 -9.35 2.79
N GLU A 96 4.17 -10.01 3.77
CA GLU A 96 2.85 -10.61 3.61
C GLU A 96 1.76 -9.55 3.38
N ILE A 97 1.88 -8.39 4.03
CA ILE A 97 0.97 -7.25 3.82
C ILE A 97 1.15 -6.70 2.41
N ALA A 98 2.39 -6.51 1.96
CA ALA A 98 2.68 -6.02 0.61
C ALA A 98 2.18 -7.00 -0.46
N ILE A 99 2.48 -8.30 -0.34
CA ILE A 99 2.00 -9.35 -1.24
C ILE A 99 0.48 -9.38 -1.29
N ALA A 100 -0.19 -9.33 -0.13
CA ALA A 100 -1.65 -9.37 -0.09
C ALA A 100 -2.30 -8.12 -0.69
N ALA A 101 -1.66 -6.95 -0.58
CA ALA A 101 -2.13 -5.72 -1.19
C ALA A 101 -1.90 -5.68 -2.70
N LEU A 102 -0.80 -6.26 -3.20
CA LEU A 102 -0.41 -6.32 -4.61
C LEU A 102 -1.14 -7.41 -5.40
N ARG A 103 -1.43 -8.55 -4.77
CA ARG A 103 -2.04 -9.72 -5.42
C ARG A 103 -3.30 -9.42 -6.26
N PRO A 104 -4.27 -8.61 -5.78
CA PRO A 104 -5.47 -8.30 -6.58
C PRO A 104 -5.19 -7.54 -7.87
N TRP A 105 -4.06 -6.83 -7.93
CA TRP A 105 -3.62 -6.05 -9.08
C TRP A 105 -2.77 -6.86 -10.08
N GLY A 106 -2.37 -8.08 -9.72
CA GLY A 106 -1.44 -8.89 -10.53
C GLY A 106 0.00 -8.37 -10.52
N PHE A 107 0.35 -7.51 -9.56
CA PHE A 107 1.69 -6.97 -9.41
C PHE A 107 2.61 -7.93 -8.68
N LYS A 108 3.88 -7.96 -9.11
CA LYS A 108 4.94 -8.80 -8.56
C LYS A 108 5.75 -7.98 -7.56
N LEU A 109 5.78 -8.45 -6.32
CA LEU A 109 6.73 -7.94 -5.34
C LEU A 109 8.12 -8.47 -5.70
N ILE A 110 9.09 -7.59 -5.86
CA ILE A 110 10.50 -7.97 -5.94
C ILE A 110 11.09 -7.91 -4.53
N GLU A 111 11.92 -8.90 -4.20
CA GLU A 111 12.71 -8.86 -2.97
C GLU A 111 13.94 -8.02 -3.28
N ASN A 112 14.16 -6.95 -2.52
CA ASN A 112 15.39 -6.20 -2.61
C ASN A 112 16.50 -7.14 -2.13
N THR A 113 17.28 -7.63 -3.09
CA THR A 113 18.36 -8.60 -2.83
C THR A 113 19.58 -7.76 -2.49
N ASP A 114 19.72 -7.35 -1.23
CA ASP A 114 20.98 -6.84 -0.70
C ASP A 114 22.06 -7.94 -0.74
#